data_AF-A0A1F9F4I5-F1
#
_entry.id   AF-A0A1F9F4I5-F1
#
_cell.length_a   1.000
_cell.length_b   1.000
_cell.length_c   1.000
_cell.angle_alpha   90.00
_cell.angle_beta   90.00
_cell.angle_gamma   90.00
#
_symmetry.space_group_name_H-M   'P 1'
#
loop_
_entity.id
_entity.type
_entity.pdbx_description
1 polymer ?
#
loop_
_entity_poly.entity_id
_entity_poly.type
_entity_poly.pdbx_seq_one_letter_code
_entity_poly.pdbx_strand_id
1 'polypeptide(L)' 'MRNIFKLLENIEKAVTSKTNILVIDKSGKFHKGQLFDHYVRLSADKLRGKIKIKLADRDETIEVDANDILDIEFK' A
#
# COMPACT_ATOMS: atom_id res chain seq x y z
N MET A 1 -5.02 -7.34 16.78
CA MET A 1 -3.73 -6.64 16.92
C MET A 1 -2.61 -7.21 16.05
N ARG A 2 -2.17 -8.49 16.18
CA ARG A 2 -1.05 -9.05 15.39
C ARG A 2 -1.11 -8.80 13.88
N ASN A 3 -2.30 -8.89 13.27
CA ASN A 3 -2.47 -8.70 11.82
C ASN A 3 -2.22 -7.26 11.35
N ILE A 4 -2.48 -6.25 12.20
CA ILE A 4 -2.31 -4.84 11.83
C ILE A 4 -0.83 -4.45 11.87
N PHE A 5 -0.09 -4.93 12.86
CA PHE A 5 1.37 -4.77 12.90
C PHE A 5 2.03 -5.46 11.69
N LYS A 6 1.55 -6.66 11.34
CA LYS A 6 2.02 -7.39 10.16
C LYS A 6 1.77 -6.61 8.86
N LEU A 7 0.63 -5.93 8.72
CA LEU A 7 0.35 -5.11 7.56
C LEU A 7 1.28 -3.89 7.47
N LEU A 8 1.52 -3.20 8.59
CA LEU A 8 2.48 -2.08 8.63
C LEU A 8 3.90 -2.54 8.25
N GLU A 9 4.37 -3.64 8.83
CA GLU A 9 5.68 -4.22 8.48
C GLU A 9 5.76 -4.60 7.00
N ASN A 10 4.67 -5.14 6.44
CA ASN A 10 4.62 -5.49 5.03
C ASN A 10 4.67 -4.24 4.13
N ILE A 11 4.03 -3.14 4.53
CA ILE A 11 4.08 -1.85 3.80
C ILE A 11 5.51 -1.31 3.82
N GLU A 12 6.16 -1.27 4.98
CA GLU A 12 7.55 -0.80 5.12
C GLU A 12 8.54 -1.63 4.28
N LYS A 13 8.40 -2.97 4.33
CA LYS A 13 9.17 -3.88 3.49
C LYS A 13 8.90 -3.66 2.01
N ALA A 14 7.63 -3.47 1.62
CA ALA A 14 7.26 -3.25 0.23
C ALA A 14 7.85 -1.94 -0.32
N VAL A 15 7.92 -0.87 0.48
CA VAL A 15 8.61 0.38 0.10
C VAL A 15 10.10 0.15 -0.10
N THR A 16 10.74 -0.54 0.84
CA THR A 16 12.20 -0.78 0.83
C THR A 16 12.61 -1.65 -0.35
N SER A 17 11.85 -2.71 -0.60
CA SER A 17 12.09 -3.65 -1.70
C SER A 17 11.51 -3.18 -3.04
N LYS A 18 10.87 -2.01 -3.07
CA LYS A 18 10.16 -1.45 -4.24
C LYS A 18 9.25 -2.51 -4.88
N THR A 19 8.43 -3.14 -4.05
CA THR A 19 7.60 -4.29 -4.41
C THR A 19 6.35 -3.83 -5.16
N ASN A 20 5.86 -4.68 -6.06
CA ASN A 20 4.58 -4.45 -6.70
C ASN A 20 3.45 -4.82 -5.75
N ILE A 21 2.46 -3.93 -5.65
CA ILE A 21 1.27 -4.12 -4.83
C ILE A 21 0.02 -3.96 -5.67
N LEU A 22 -1.06 -4.62 -5.23
CA LEU A 22 -2.39 -4.49 -5.79
C LEU A 22 -3.26 -3.70 -4.82
N VAL A 23 -3.88 -2.64 -5.32
CA VAL A 23 -4.75 -1.76 -4.55
C VAL A 23 -6.07 -1.55 -5.25
N ILE A 24 -7.10 -1.17 -4.49
CA ILE A 24 -8.37 -0.69 -5.02
C ILE A 24 -8.49 0.82 -4.79
N ASP A 25 -8.88 1.59 -5.79
CA ASP A 25 -9.16 3.01 -5.61
C ASP A 25 -10.59 3.24 -5.09
N LYS A 26 -10.90 4.50 -4.75
CA LYS A 26 -12.23 4.90 -4.28
C LYS A 26 -13.34 4.72 -5.32
N SER A 27 -12.98 4.59 -6.60
CA SER A 27 -13.92 4.32 -7.69
C SER A 27 -14.19 2.82 -7.84
N GLY A 28 -13.55 1.97 -7.03
CA GLY A 28 -13.62 0.52 -7.10
C GLY A 28 -12.73 -0.09 -8.20
N LYS A 29 -11.85 0.69 -8.81
CA LYS A 29 -10.94 0.20 -9.85
C LYS A 29 -9.67 -0.36 -9.23
N PHE A 30 -9.22 -1.50 -9.77
CA PHE A 30 -7.98 -2.14 -9.37
C PHE A 30 -6.78 -1.50 -10.07
N HIS A 31 -5.72 -1.29 -9.31
CA HIS A 31 -4.46 -0.75 -9.80
C HIS A 31 -3.31 -1.61 -9.30
N LYS A 32 -2.41 -1.97 -10.22
CA LYS A 32 -1.15 -2.65 -9.89
C LYS A 32 -0.01 -1.66 -10.09
N GLY A 33 0.83 -1.51 -9.07
CA GLY A 33 1.90 -0.55 -9.11
C GLY A 33 2.97 -0.82 -8.08
N GLN A 34 4.09 -0.12 -8.23
CA GLN A 34 5.21 -0.18 -7.31
C GLN A 34 4.99 0.79 -6.16
N LEU A 35 5.00 0.27 -4.93
CA LEU A 35 4.95 1.11 -3.74
C LEU A 35 6.29 1.83 -3.56
N PHE A 36 6.26 3.16 -3.46
CA PHE A 36 7.50 3.95 -3.34
C PHE A 36 7.50 4.94 -2.16
N ASP A 37 6.33 5.26 -1.60
CA ASP A 37 6.20 6.15 -0.44
C ASP A 37 4.97 5.77 0.38
N HIS A 38 5.01 6.04 1.69
CA HIS A 38 3.92 5.75 2.60
C HIS A 38 3.88 6.74 3.77
N TYR A 39 2.67 7.12 4.18
CA TYR A 39 2.42 7.90 5.38
C TYR A 39 1.37 7.17 6.22
N VAL A 40 1.83 6.14 6.93
CA VAL A 40 0.98 5.23 7.69
C VAL A 40 1.37 5.24 9.15
N ARG A 41 0.37 5.30 10.03
CA ARG A 41 0.57 5.29 11.49
C ARG A 41 -0.44 4.36 12.16
N LEU A 42 -0.06 3.87 13.33
CA LEU A 42 -0.95 3.16 14.23
C LEU A 42 -1.60 4.16 15.18
N SER A 43 -2.93 4.15 15.26
CA SER A 43 -3.69 4.96 16.20
C SER A 43 -4.83 4.15 16.78
N ALA A 44 -4.83 3.95 18.10
CA ALA A 44 -5.86 3.21 18.85
C ALA A 44 -6.26 1.89 18.15
N ASP A 45 -5.26 1.04 17.84
CA ASP A 45 -5.40 -0.24 17.15
C ASP A 45 -5.99 -0.18 15.73
N LYS A 46 -5.93 0.96 15.06
CA LYS A 46 -6.27 1.10 13.64
C LYS A 46 -5.08 1.59 12.84
N LEU A 47 -4.86 0.95 11.69
CA LEU A 47 -3.95 1.44 10.67
C LEU A 47 -4.64 2.63 9.98
N ARG A 48 -4.03 3.81 10.06
CA ARG A 48 -4.51 5.01 9.37
C ARG A 48 -3.39 5.60 8.57
N GLY A 49 -3.69 5.96 7.34
CA GLY A 49 -2.70 6.58 6.48
C GLY A 49 -2.94 6.29 5.03
N LYS A 50 -2.04 6.83 4.21
CA LYS A 50 -2.09 6.67 2.78
C LYS A 50 -0.76 6.16 2.27
N ILE A 51 -0.82 5.52 1.12
CA ILE A 51 0.33 5.02 0.39
C ILE A 51 0.34 5.64 -0.99
N LYS A 52 1.54 5.80 -1.57
CA LYS A 52 1.70 6.24 -2.95
C LYS A 52 2.32 5.14 -3.77
N ILE A 53 1.63 4.80 -4.85
CA ILE A 53 2.11 3.81 -5.81
C ILE A 53 2.36 4.46 -7.15
N LYS A 54 3.39 3.98 -7.83
CA LYS A 54 3.66 4.27 -9.23
C LYS A 54 3.02 3.17 -10.07
N LEU A 55 2.08 3.51 -10.94
CA LEU A 55 1.36 2.53 -11.73
C LEU A 55 2.32 1.79 -12.68
N ALA A 56 2.06 0.50 -12.90
CA ALA A 56 2.88 -0.31 -13.80
C ALA A 56 2.51 -0.09 -15.28
N ASP A 57 1.25 0.27 -15.55
CA ASP A 57 0.70 0.47 -16.89
C ASP A 57 0.82 1.92 -17.38
N ARG A 58 1.10 2.86 -16.47
CA ARG A 58 1.16 4.31 -16.75
C ARG A 58 2.29 4.94 -15.94
N ASP A 59 2.95 5.95 -16.49
CA ASP A 59 3.93 6.76 -15.73
C ASP A 59 3.23 7.77 -14.79
N GLU A 60 2.18 7.31 -14.12
CA GLU A 60 1.36 8.06 -13.19
C GLU A 60 1.58 7.56 -11.76
N THR A 61 1.41 8.45 -10.79
CA THR A 61 1.42 8.10 -9.38
C THR A 61 0.04 8.34 -8.80
N ILE A 62 -0.44 7.40 -7.97
CA ILE A 62 -1.72 7.52 -7.29
C ILE A 62 -1.55 7.35 -5.79
N GLU A 63 -2.45 7.98 -5.05
CA GLU A 63 -2.49 7.91 -3.60
C GLU A 63 -3.76 7.20 -3.15
N VAL A 64 -3.62 6.14 -2.34
CA VAL A 64 -4.72 5.31 -1.85
C VAL A 64 -4.62 5.09 -0.34
N ASP A 65 -5.72 4.69 0.32
CA ASP A 65 -5.68 4.37 1.74
C ASP A 65 -4.84 3.10 1.96
N ALA A 66 -4.08 3.04 3.06
CA ALA A 66 -3.29 1.85 3.39
C ALA A 66 -4.16 0.61 3.64
N ASN A 67 -5.44 0.80 3.99
CA ASN A 67 -6.38 -0.30 4.16
C ASN A 67 -6.96 -0.82 2.83
N ASP A 68 -6.75 -0.11 1.73
CA ASP A 68 -7.21 -0.51 0.38
C ASP A 68 -6.19 -1.40 -0.36
N ILE A 69 -5.11 -1.81 0.33
CA ILE A 69 -4.17 -2.81 -0.17
C ILE A 69 -4.84 -4.18 -0.15
N LEU A 70 -4.91 -4.82 -1.31
CA LEU A 70 -5.47 -6.15 -1.46
C LEU A 70 -4.39 -7.22 -1.37
N ASP A 71 -3.22 -6.95 -1.96
CA ASP A 71 -2.10 -7.89 -1.97
C ASP A 71 -0.75 -7.19 -2.11
N ILE A 72 0.29 -7.83 -1.54
CA ILE A 72 1.69 -7.39 -1.60
C ILE A 72 2.52 -8.59 -2.06
N GLU A 73 2.96 -8.56 -3.33
CA GLU A 73 3.67 -9.67 -3.95
C GLU A 73 5.17 -9.61 -3.63
N PHE A 74 5.59 -10.10 -2.46
CA PHE A 74 7.00 -10.27 -2.15
C PHE A 74 7.62 -11.31 -3.09
N LYS A 75 8.65 -10.90 -3.85
CA LYS A 75 9.51 -11.82 -4.62
C LYS A 75 10.60 -12.42 -3.75
#